data_AF-A0A1W9W2U7-F1
#
_entry.id   AF-A0A1W9W2U7-F1
#
_cell.length_a   1.000
_cell.length_b   1.000
_cell.length_c   1.000
_cell.angle_alpha   90.00
_cell.angle_beta   90.00
_cell.angle_gamma   90.00
#
_symmetry.space_group_name_H-M   'P 1'
#
loop_
_entity.id
_entity.type
_entity.pdbx_description
1 polymer ?
#
loop_
_entity_poly.entity_id
_entity_poly.type
_entity_poly.pdbx_seq_one_letter_code
_entity_poly.pdbx_strand_id
1 'polypeptide(L)'
;MTKELKFSDCTLLKLEKQFHIKLLDEHPALNDWLQGTADLSDWEKTNVLFFQKILMRHVHSWNEIELIQNFIGPVFTLVNFFTEKFNYFAERHFEGIVDEVKMWGNPDGMLASGFREPEKPFFFFQEYKRHLDPKGDPAGQCLADAMSPAYSATSDQIFDIFRILKVLKQIIIELVN
;
A
#
# COMPACT_ATOMS: atom_id res chain seq x y z
N MET A 1 -21.27 -22.89 11.18
CA MET A 1 -20.96 -22.23 9.90
C MET A 1 -19.91 -21.19 10.19
N THR A 2 -18.74 -21.26 9.56
CA THR A 2 -17.70 -20.24 9.71
C THR A 2 -18.20 -18.95 9.06
N LYS A 3 -18.09 -17.82 9.76
CA LYS A 3 -18.47 -16.52 9.22
C LYS A 3 -17.43 -16.10 8.18
N GLU A 4 -17.88 -15.69 7.00
CA GLU A 4 -16.98 -15.24 5.92
C GLU A 4 -17.15 -13.75 5.65
N LEU A 5 -16.05 -13.08 5.30
CA LEU A 5 -16.01 -11.66 5.01
C LEU A 5 -15.04 -11.37 3.85
N LYS A 6 -15.58 -10.96 2.70
CA LYS A 6 -14.74 -10.54 1.58
C LYS A 6 -14.15 -9.14 1.83
N PHE A 7 -12.88 -8.91 1.45
CA PHE A 7 -12.21 -7.62 1.63
C PHE A 7 -12.97 -6.46 0.98
N SER A 8 -13.54 -6.66 -0.20
CA SER A 8 -14.36 -5.64 -0.89
C SER A 8 -15.61 -5.22 -0.11
N ASP A 9 -16.06 -6.04 0.83
CA ASP A 9 -17.29 -5.83 1.60
C ASP A 9 -17.00 -5.30 3.01
N CYS A 10 -15.74 -4.96 3.30
CA CYS A 10 -15.31 -4.38 4.57
C CYS A 10 -15.58 -2.88 4.58
N THR A 11 -16.28 -2.40 5.61
CA THR A 11 -16.43 -0.99 5.94
C THR A 11 -15.80 -0.72 7.30
N LEU A 12 -15.34 0.50 7.61
CA LEU A 12 -14.83 0.82 8.97
C LEU A 12 -15.87 0.45 10.01
N LEU A 13 -17.12 0.89 9.83
CA LEU A 13 -18.18 0.59 10.80
C LEU A 13 -18.38 -0.92 11.00
N LYS A 14 -18.23 -1.71 9.92
CA LYS A 14 -18.35 -3.18 10.00
C LYS A 14 -17.14 -3.80 10.69
N LEU A 15 -15.93 -3.33 10.39
CA LEU A 15 -14.69 -3.80 11.01
C LEU A 15 -14.63 -3.43 12.49
N GLU A 16 -14.98 -2.19 12.86
CA GLU A 16 -15.09 -1.72 14.25
C GLU A 16 -16.07 -2.58 15.06
N LYS A 17 -17.26 -2.83 14.52
CA LYS A 17 -18.26 -3.68 15.18
C LYS A 17 -17.84 -5.14 15.27
N GLN A 18 -17.19 -5.67 14.23
CA GLN A 18 -16.84 -7.08 14.12
C GLN A 18 -15.62 -7.45 14.97
N PHE A 19 -14.60 -6.60 14.98
CA PHE A 19 -13.29 -6.87 15.58
C PHE A 19 -12.98 -5.96 16.76
N HIS A 20 -13.95 -5.15 17.21
CA HIS A 20 -13.80 -4.21 18.32
C HIS A 20 -12.64 -3.22 18.14
N ILE A 21 -12.37 -2.86 16.88
CA ILE A 21 -11.30 -1.91 16.51
C ILE A 21 -11.66 -0.53 17.04
N LYS A 22 -10.65 0.20 17.50
CA LYS A 22 -10.75 1.60 17.94
C LYS A 22 -9.84 2.45 17.09
N LEU A 23 -10.36 3.58 16.63
CA LEU A 23 -9.55 4.62 16.03
C LEU A 23 -8.59 5.19 17.09
N LEU A 24 -7.33 5.37 16.69
CA LEU A 24 -6.30 6.04 17.49
C LEU A 24 -5.83 7.27 16.71
N ASP A 25 -5.73 8.41 17.38
CA ASP A 25 -5.25 9.66 16.76
C ASP A 25 -3.76 9.58 16.45
N GLU A 26 -2.99 8.92 17.31
CA GLU A 26 -1.55 8.71 17.17
C GLU A 26 -1.17 7.29 17.57
N HIS A 27 -0.18 6.73 16.87
CA HIS A 27 0.41 5.44 17.22
C HIS A 27 1.93 5.49 17.04
N PRO A 28 2.74 5.15 18.06
CA PRO A 28 4.20 5.26 18.00
C PRO A 28 4.80 4.56 16.77
N ALA A 29 4.39 3.32 16.48
CA ALA A 29 4.93 2.60 15.33
C ALA A 29 4.60 3.26 13.97
N LEU A 30 3.47 3.97 13.87
CA LEU A 30 3.12 4.71 12.64
C LEU A 30 3.98 5.98 12.53
N ASN A 31 4.16 6.69 13.64
CA ASN A 31 5.02 7.87 13.68
C ASN A 31 6.48 7.51 13.38
N ASP A 32 6.99 6.44 13.98
CA ASP A 32 8.34 5.93 13.75
C ASP A 32 8.55 5.55 12.28
N TRP A 33 7.53 4.95 11.65
CA TRP A 33 7.58 4.63 10.22
C TRP A 33 7.59 5.90 9.35
N LEU A 34 6.65 6.84 9.57
CA LEU A 34 6.52 8.05 8.75
C LEU A 34 7.72 9.00 8.91
N GLN A 35 8.29 9.07 10.11
CA GLN A 35 9.45 9.90 10.45
C GLN A 35 10.79 9.17 10.28
N GLY A 36 10.76 7.88 9.92
CA GLY A 36 11.94 7.07 9.72
C GLY A 36 12.89 7.67 8.69
N THR A 37 14.19 7.43 8.89
CA THR A 37 15.24 7.95 8.00
C THR A 37 15.70 6.85 7.05
N ALA A 38 15.79 7.19 5.76
CA ALA A 38 16.40 6.34 4.76
C ALA A 38 17.13 7.23 3.75
N ASP A 39 18.39 6.90 3.49
CA ASP A 39 19.19 7.67 2.54
C ASP A 39 18.71 7.42 1.11
N LEU A 40 18.65 8.50 0.33
CA LEU A 40 18.37 8.46 -1.10
C LEU A 40 19.67 8.72 -1.85
N SER A 41 20.12 7.72 -2.60
CA SER A 41 21.25 7.86 -3.52
C SER A 41 20.91 8.84 -4.65
N ASP A 42 21.93 9.40 -5.29
CA ASP A 42 21.74 10.29 -6.45
C ASP A 42 21.07 9.58 -7.62
N TRP A 43 21.34 8.28 -7.79
CA TRP A 43 20.65 7.45 -8.78
C TRP A 43 19.16 7.34 -8.47
N GLU A 44 18.78 7.06 -7.21
CA GLU A 44 17.37 7.01 -6.81
C GLU A 44 16.69 8.37 -7.02
N LYS A 45 17.31 9.46 -6.59
CA LYS A 45 16.75 10.82 -6.78
C LYS A 45 16.52 11.12 -8.26
N THR A 46 17.48 10.79 -9.11
CA THR A 46 17.40 11.01 -10.56
C THR A 46 16.24 10.22 -11.17
N ASN A 47 16.08 8.95 -10.80
CA ASN A 47 15.00 8.11 -11.33
C ASN A 47 13.63 8.51 -10.78
N VAL A 48 13.53 8.84 -9.49
CA VAL A 48 12.30 9.33 -8.87
C VAL A 48 11.81 10.61 -9.56
N LEU A 49 12.72 11.57 -9.82
CA LEU A 49 12.39 12.79 -10.58
C LEU A 49 11.97 12.49 -12.02
N PHE A 50 12.59 11.51 -12.66
CA PHE A 50 12.20 11.08 -14.00
C PHE A 50 10.75 10.55 -14.02
N PHE A 51 10.39 9.65 -13.11
CA PHE A 51 9.02 9.13 -13.02
C PHE A 51 8.01 10.18 -12.58
N GLN A 52 8.39 11.09 -11.66
CA GLN A 52 7.55 12.22 -11.29
C GLN A 52 7.22 13.10 -12.49
N LYS A 53 8.20 13.40 -13.35
CA LYS A 53 7.96 14.21 -14.55
C LYS A 53 6.97 13.53 -15.51
N ILE A 54 7.03 12.20 -15.64
CA ILE A 54 6.06 11.44 -16.42
C ILE A 54 4.67 11.53 -15.77
N LEU A 55 4.58 11.29 -14.46
CA LEU A 55 3.32 11.40 -13.70
C LEU A 55 2.67 12.77 -13.91
N MET A 56 3.39 13.87 -13.66
CA MET A 56 2.86 15.23 -13.79
C MET A 56 2.30 15.53 -15.19
N ARG A 57 2.84 14.89 -16.24
CA ARG A 57 2.40 15.09 -17.61
C ARG A 57 1.17 14.28 -17.98
N HIS A 58 0.95 13.13 -17.33
CA HIS A 58 -0.01 12.13 -17.78
C HIS A 58 -1.08 11.72 -16.76
N VAL A 59 -0.94 12.10 -15.48
CA VAL A 59 -1.83 11.65 -14.40
C VAL A 59 -3.31 11.94 -14.65
N HIS A 60 -3.64 13.02 -15.37
CA HIS A 60 -5.03 13.38 -15.70
C HIS A 60 -5.60 12.61 -16.91
N SER A 61 -4.77 11.85 -17.63
CA SER A 61 -5.16 11.09 -18.82
C SER A 61 -5.08 9.58 -18.61
N TRP A 62 -4.27 9.12 -17.66
CA TRP A 62 -4.14 7.71 -17.33
C TRP A 62 -5.38 7.18 -16.61
N ASN A 63 -5.80 5.98 -17.00
CA ASN A 63 -6.63 5.14 -16.15
C ASN A 63 -5.79 4.49 -15.02
N GLU A 64 -6.44 3.76 -14.12
CA GLU A 64 -5.82 3.04 -13.00
C GLU A 64 -4.67 2.11 -13.44
N ILE A 65 -4.91 1.27 -14.44
CA ILE A 65 -3.91 0.31 -14.93
C ILE A 65 -2.69 1.04 -15.50
N GLU A 66 -2.91 2.13 -16.24
CA GLU A 66 -1.83 2.96 -16.77
C GLU A 66 -1.04 3.66 -15.67
N LEU A 67 -1.70 4.16 -14.62
CA LEU A 67 -1.03 4.76 -13.46
C LEU A 67 -0.18 3.72 -12.71
N ILE A 68 -0.74 2.52 -12.49
CA ILE A 68 -0.04 1.41 -11.83
C ILE A 68 1.18 1.00 -12.64
N GLN A 69 1.04 0.78 -13.94
CA GLN A 69 2.12 0.29 -14.78
C GLN A 69 3.21 1.34 -15.04
N ASN A 70 2.83 2.61 -15.23
CA ASN A 70 3.77 3.64 -15.66
C ASN A 70 4.39 4.45 -14.51
N PHE A 71 3.84 4.37 -13.29
CA PHE A 71 4.37 5.11 -12.14
C PHE A 71 4.53 4.25 -10.89
N ILE A 72 3.45 3.65 -10.37
CA ILE A 72 3.50 2.95 -9.07
C ILE A 72 4.44 1.74 -9.13
N GLY A 73 4.30 0.89 -10.14
CA GLY A 73 5.15 -0.28 -10.37
C GLY A 73 6.64 0.07 -10.50
N PRO A 74 7.01 1.06 -11.34
CA PRO A 74 8.38 1.57 -11.41
C PRO A 74 8.91 2.09 -10.07
N VAL A 75 8.11 2.85 -9.30
CA VAL A 75 8.52 3.32 -7.96
C VAL A 75 8.77 2.15 -7.01
N PHE A 76 7.91 1.13 -7.00
CA PHE A 76 8.11 -0.07 -6.17
C PHE A 76 9.33 -0.89 -6.61
N THR A 77 9.62 -0.90 -7.91
CA THR A 77 10.84 -1.50 -8.46
C THR A 77 12.09 -0.75 -7.99
N LEU A 78 12.06 0.59 -7.96
CA LEU A 78 13.17 1.40 -7.45
C LEU A 78 13.42 1.17 -5.95
N VAL A 79 12.37 1.05 -5.14
CA VAL A 79 12.51 0.67 -3.72
C VAL A 79 13.07 -0.75 -3.57
N ASN A 80 12.88 -1.58 -4.60
CA ASN A 80 13.29 -2.98 -4.69
C ASN A 80 12.62 -3.84 -3.61
N PHE A 81 11.29 -3.94 -3.68
CA PHE A 81 10.50 -4.86 -2.84
C PHE A 81 10.58 -6.33 -3.29
N PHE A 82 11.43 -6.67 -4.27
CA PHE A 82 11.49 -8.02 -4.85
C PHE A 82 12.70 -8.79 -4.33
N THR A 83 12.53 -9.54 -3.24
CA THR A 83 13.63 -10.25 -2.56
C THR A 83 13.35 -11.76 -2.50
N GLU A 84 14.33 -12.55 -2.05
CA GLU A 84 14.11 -13.99 -1.82
C GLU A 84 13.14 -14.27 -0.66
N LYS A 85 13.03 -13.34 0.31
CA LYS A 85 12.25 -13.54 1.54
C LYS A 85 10.85 -12.93 1.49
N PHE A 86 10.69 -11.83 0.76
CA PHE A 86 9.42 -11.13 0.57
C PHE A 86 9.36 -10.43 -0.78
N ASN A 87 8.14 -10.28 -1.30
CA ASN A 87 7.87 -9.67 -2.59
C ASN A 87 6.66 -8.73 -2.54
N TYR A 88 6.61 -7.83 -3.51
CA TYR A 88 5.37 -7.16 -3.89
C TYR A 88 4.55 -8.08 -4.82
N PHE A 89 3.29 -8.29 -4.47
CA PHE A 89 2.34 -9.07 -5.23
C PHE A 89 1.14 -8.20 -5.58
N ALA A 90 0.76 -8.15 -6.86
CA ALA A 90 -0.42 -7.43 -7.34
C ALA A 90 -1.51 -8.41 -7.77
N GLU A 91 -2.77 -8.09 -7.49
CA GLU A 91 -3.95 -8.86 -7.95
C GLU A 91 -3.90 -10.36 -7.58
N ARG A 92 -3.31 -10.70 -6.42
CA ARG A 92 -3.22 -12.10 -5.94
C ARG A 92 -4.28 -12.39 -4.89
N HIS A 93 -4.91 -13.57 -4.98
CA HIS A 93 -5.82 -14.04 -3.94
C HIS A 93 -5.08 -14.22 -2.63
N PHE A 94 -5.69 -13.72 -1.57
CA PHE A 94 -5.23 -13.87 -0.21
C PHE A 94 -6.41 -14.14 0.71
N GLU A 95 -6.22 -15.03 1.69
CA GLU A 95 -7.22 -15.35 2.70
C GLU A 95 -6.57 -15.66 4.05
N GLY A 96 -7.33 -15.45 5.13
CA GLY A 96 -6.90 -15.72 6.49
C GLY A 96 -8.09 -15.76 7.45
N ILE A 97 -7.83 -16.17 8.69
CA ILE A 97 -8.84 -16.19 9.76
C ILE A 97 -8.45 -15.13 10.79
N VAL A 98 -9.38 -14.23 11.09
CA VAL A 98 -9.27 -13.20 12.14
C VAL A 98 -10.50 -13.35 13.03
N ASP A 99 -10.30 -13.56 14.34
CA ASP A 99 -11.40 -13.78 15.31
C ASP A 99 -12.49 -14.72 14.79
N GLU A 100 -12.08 -15.90 14.29
CA GLU A 100 -12.95 -16.95 13.72
C GLU A 100 -13.70 -16.57 12.42
N VAL A 101 -13.46 -15.37 11.89
CA VAL A 101 -13.98 -14.93 10.59
C VAL A 101 -12.96 -15.23 9.50
N LYS A 102 -13.35 -16.02 8.50
CA LYS A 102 -12.55 -16.18 7.28
C LYS A 102 -12.65 -14.89 6.46
N MET A 103 -11.56 -14.18 6.33
CA MET A 103 -11.42 -13.01 5.49
C MET A 103 -10.68 -13.34 4.20
N TRP A 104 -11.11 -12.80 3.06
CA TRP A 104 -10.49 -13.13 1.77
C TRP A 104 -10.71 -12.08 0.67
N GLY A 105 -9.84 -12.06 -0.34
CA GLY A 105 -10.00 -11.23 -1.53
C GLY A 105 -8.70 -11.07 -2.33
N ASN A 106 -8.78 -10.25 -3.37
CA ASN A 106 -7.65 -9.90 -4.24
C ASN A 106 -7.38 -8.40 -4.06
N PRO A 107 -6.45 -7.98 -3.19
CA PRO A 107 -6.04 -6.58 -3.10
C PRO A 107 -5.22 -6.19 -4.35
N ASP A 108 -5.24 -4.89 -4.69
CA ASP A 108 -4.51 -4.38 -5.86
C ASP A 108 -2.99 -4.53 -5.67
N GLY A 109 -2.52 -4.41 -4.42
CA GLY A 109 -1.14 -4.68 -4.04
C GLY A 109 -0.98 -5.20 -2.61
N MET A 110 0.01 -6.06 -2.39
CA MET A 110 0.43 -6.51 -1.06
C MET A 110 1.94 -6.71 -1.00
N LEU A 111 2.55 -6.36 0.13
CA LEU A 111 3.87 -6.84 0.52
C LEU A 111 3.67 -8.06 1.40
N ALA A 112 4.22 -9.19 0.97
CA ALA A 112 4.11 -10.45 1.69
C ALA A 112 5.41 -11.24 1.58
N SER A 113 5.64 -12.13 2.54
CA SER A 113 6.65 -13.18 2.40
C SER A 113 6.30 -14.13 1.26
N GLY A 114 7.29 -14.91 0.84
CA GLY A 114 7.18 -15.83 -0.29
C GLY A 114 7.83 -15.26 -1.56
N PHE A 115 8.20 -16.16 -2.47
CA PHE A 115 8.90 -15.81 -3.71
C PHE A 115 7.99 -15.89 -4.94
N ARG A 116 7.17 -16.95 -5.05
CA ARG A 116 6.28 -17.18 -6.20
C ARG A 116 4.83 -16.82 -5.93
N GLU A 117 4.44 -16.86 -4.66
CA GLU A 117 3.10 -16.60 -4.18
C GLU A 117 3.17 -15.93 -2.81
N PRO A 118 2.17 -15.11 -2.45
CA PRO A 118 2.13 -14.47 -1.14
C PRO A 118 1.82 -15.50 -0.05
N GLU A 119 2.61 -15.52 1.01
CA GLU A 119 2.43 -16.42 2.16
C GLU A 119 1.90 -15.66 3.38
N LYS A 120 2.73 -14.83 4.02
CA LYS A 120 2.36 -13.98 5.16
C LYS A 120 2.39 -12.51 4.75
N PRO A 121 1.26 -11.77 4.81
CA PRO A 121 1.22 -10.37 4.45
C PRO A 121 1.82 -9.50 5.55
N PHE A 122 2.50 -8.43 5.15
CA PHE A 122 3.01 -7.39 6.02
C PHE A 122 2.24 -6.08 5.83
N PHE A 123 1.89 -5.77 4.59
CA PHE A 123 1.29 -4.50 4.22
C PHE A 123 0.43 -4.64 2.96
N PHE A 124 -0.66 -3.88 2.86
CA PHE A 124 -1.53 -3.86 1.68
C PHE A 124 -1.55 -2.47 1.06
N PHE A 125 -1.50 -2.41 -0.27
CA PHE A 125 -1.75 -1.21 -1.06
C PHE A 125 -3.12 -1.40 -1.72
N GLN A 126 -4.11 -0.60 -1.33
CA GLN A 126 -5.53 -0.78 -1.72
C GLN A 126 -6.07 0.44 -2.44
N GLU A 127 -6.81 0.26 -3.52
CA GLU A 127 -7.37 1.36 -4.28
C GLU A 127 -8.52 2.09 -3.57
N TYR A 128 -8.44 3.42 -3.60
CA TYR A 128 -9.61 4.26 -3.48
C TYR A 128 -10.30 4.38 -4.86
N LYS A 129 -11.32 3.56 -5.12
CA LYS A 129 -12.15 3.67 -6.33
C LYS A 129 -13.10 4.86 -6.24
N ARG A 130 -12.60 6.07 -6.47
CA ARG A 130 -13.39 7.33 -6.44
C ARG A 130 -14.61 7.34 -7.38
N HIS A 131 -14.61 6.49 -8.42
CA HIS A 131 -15.58 6.53 -9.52
C HIS A 131 -16.62 5.39 -9.55
N LEU A 132 -16.64 4.50 -8.56
CA LEU A 132 -17.64 3.43 -8.46
C LEU A 132 -18.45 3.59 -7.15
N ASP A 133 -19.74 3.92 -7.29
CA ASP A 133 -20.85 3.88 -6.31
C ASP A 133 -20.48 4.06 -4.80
N PRO A 134 -20.91 5.15 -4.12
CA PRO A 134 -20.61 5.46 -2.70
C PRO A 134 -21.31 4.54 -1.66
N LYS A 135 -21.44 3.25 -1.96
CA LYS A 135 -21.99 2.24 -1.03
C LYS A 135 -20.93 1.58 -0.15
N GLY A 136 -19.65 1.81 -0.44
CA GLY A 136 -18.53 1.40 0.41
C GLY A 136 -18.11 2.51 1.37
N ASP A 137 -17.62 2.13 2.56
CA ASP A 137 -17.04 3.05 3.53
C ASP A 137 -15.59 3.38 3.13
N PRO A 138 -15.33 4.61 2.68
CA PRO A 138 -14.08 5.01 2.04
C PRO A 138 -12.82 4.81 2.90
N ALA A 139 -12.98 4.81 4.22
CA ALA A 139 -11.85 4.82 5.14
C ALA A 139 -11.40 3.40 5.54
N GLY A 140 -12.18 2.36 5.24
CA GLY A 140 -11.88 0.97 5.58
C GLY A 140 -11.00 0.21 4.58
N GLN A 141 -10.58 0.87 3.51
CA GLN A 141 -9.95 0.24 2.34
C GLN A 141 -8.79 1.08 1.79
N CYS A 142 -7.95 1.62 2.67
CA CYS A 142 -7.03 2.69 2.31
C CYS A 142 -5.63 2.16 2.00
N LEU A 143 -5.15 2.31 0.75
CA LEU A 143 -3.80 2.79 0.41
C LEU A 143 -3.59 2.99 -1.11
N ALA A 144 -4.39 3.87 -1.72
CA ALA A 144 -4.11 4.45 -3.04
C ALA A 144 -4.92 5.74 -3.23
N ASP A 145 -4.87 6.61 -2.24
CA ASP A 145 -4.83 8.01 -2.58
C ASP A 145 -3.34 8.35 -2.64
N ALA A 146 -2.79 8.62 -3.81
CA ALA A 146 -1.48 9.24 -3.93
C ALA A 146 -1.44 10.67 -3.31
N MET A 147 -2.48 11.04 -2.55
CA MET A 147 -2.88 12.37 -2.11
C MET A 147 -3.82 12.33 -0.88
N SER A 148 -3.47 11.61 0.19
CA SER A 148 -3.83 12.16 1.51
C SER A 148 -3.32 13.60 1.53
N PRO A 149 -4.07 14.63 1.99
CA PRO A 149 -3.60 16.02 1.98
C PRO A 149 -2.22 16.23 2.64
N ALA A 150 -1.67 15.22 3.31
CA ALA A 150 -0.32 15.17 3.82
C ALA A 150 0.80 15.14 2.74
N TYR A 151 0.68 14.38 1.63
CA TYR A 151 1.78 14.19 0.67
C TYR A 151 1.30 14.11 -0.78
N SER A 152 2.04 14.75 -1.70
CA SER A 152 1.77 14.74 -3.14
C SER A 152 2.96 14.19 -3.95
N ALA A 153 2.69 13.19 -4.80
CA ALA A 153 3.69 12.65 -5.73
C ALA A 153 4.05 13.62 -6.88
N THR A 154 3.26 14.68 -7.09
CA THR A 154 3.51 15.70 -8.13
C THR A 154 4.25 16.93 -7.60
N SER A 155 4.68 16.92 -6.33
CA SER A 155 5.50 17.95 -5.69
C SER A 155 6.81 17.36 -5.15
N ASP A 156 7.68 18.19 -4.56
CA ASP A 156 8.93 17.72 -3.93
C ASP A 156 8.71 16.68 -2.82
N GLN A 157 7.48 16.53 -2.33
CA GLN A 157 7.07 15.50 -1.38
C GLN A 157 7.18 14.07 -1.94
N ILE A 158 7.45 13.90 -3.24
CA ILE A 158 7.77 12.58 -3.80
C ILE A 158 8.97 11.92 -3.11
N PHE A 159 9.93 12.72 -2.64
CA PHE A 159 11.08 12.19 -1.91
C PHE A 159 10.68 11.67 -0.52
N ASP A 160 9.71 12.31 0.12
CA ASP A 160 9.14 11.81 1.37
C ASP A 160 8.40 10.49 1.15
N ILE A 161 7.58 10.40 0.11
CA ILE A 161 6.90 9.16 -0.27
C ILE A 161 7.92 8.05 -0.50
N PHE A 162 8.96 8.32 -1.30
CA PHE A 162 9.99 7.33 -1.60
C PHE A 162 10.77 6.91 -0.35
N ARG A 163 11.11 7.86 0.54
CA ARG A 163 11.74 7.58 1.84
C ARG A 163 10.85 6.69 2.71
N ILE A 164 9.56 7.01 2.85
CA ILE A 164 8.61 6.23 3.65
C ILE A 164 8.52 4.77 3.14
N LEU A 165 8.51 4.57 1.81
CA LEU A 165 8.54 3.23 1.22
C LEU A 165 9.87 2.50 1.51
N LYS A 166 11.01 3.20 1.52
CA LYS A 166 12.29 2.60 1.90
C LYS A 166 12.34 2.22 3.39
N VAL A 167 11.78 3.04 4.28
CA VAL A 167 11.65 2.69 5.70
C VAL A 167 10.74 1.48 5.87
N LEU A 168 9.61 1.41 5.17
CA LEU A 168 8.74 0.23 5.17
C LEU A 168 9.51 -1.03 4.77
N LYS A 169 10.34 -0.93 3.72
CA LYS A 169 11.20 -2.03 3.28
C LYS A 169 12.16 -2.47 4.39
N GLN A 170 12.79 -1.55 5.11
CA GLN A 170 13.70 -1.87 6.22
C GLN A 170 12.97 -2.59 7.36
N ILE A 171 11.79 -2.09 7.76
CA ILE A 171 10.93 -2.73 8.77
C ILE A 171 10.61 -4.18 8.35
N ILE A 172 10.22 -4.39 7.09
CA ILE A 172 9.91 -5.74 6.59
C ILE A 172 11.14 -6.63 6.58
N ILE A 173 12.31 -6.12 6.20
CA ILE A 173 13.58 -6.87 6.25
C ILE A 173 13.84 -7.38 7.67
N GLU A 174 13.63 -6.54 8.69
CA GLU A 174 13.79 -6.94 10.10
C GLU A 174 12.77 -8.00 10.53
N LEU A 175 11.55 -7.98 9.99
CA LEU A 175 10.51 -8.97 10.30
C LEU A 175 10.73 -10.35 9.66
N VAL A 176 11.55 -10.44 8.60
CA VAL A 176 11.86 -11.69 7.89
C VAL A 176 13.27 -12.22 8.14
N ASN A 177 14.06 -11.51 8.92
CA ASN A 177 15.39 -11.94 9.36
C ASN A 177 15.30 -12.73 10.67
#